data_AF-A0A392UC32-F1
#
_entry.id   AF-A0A392UC32-F1
#
_cell.length_a   1.000
_cell.length_b   1.000
_cell.length_c   1.000
_cell.angle_alpha   90.00
_cell.angle_beta   90.00
_cell.angle_gamma   90.00
#
_symmetry.space_group_name_H-M   'P 1'
#
loop_
_entity.id
_entity.type
_entity.pdbx_description
1 polymer ?
#
loop_
_entity_poly.entity_id
_entity_poly.type
_entity_poly.pdbx_seq_one_letter_code
_entity_poly.pdbx_strand_id
1 'polypeptide(L)' 'MGHEFRELKQGKFTVAEYTQRFNELICYSLDINGALDEKAKMNKYRYGLRGDIAYAVSLQQIKDFGELIQKAYSA' A
#
# COMPACT_ATOMS: atom_id res chain seq x y z
N MET A 1 6.54 16.80 1.43
CA MET A 1 6.47 15.32 1.30
C MET A 1 5.08 14.72 1.57
N GLY A 2 4.21 15.30 2.42
CA GLY A 2 2.86 14.74 2.67
C GLY A 2 1.92 14.65 1.44
N HIS A 3 2.12 15.48 0.41
CA HIS A 3 1.37 15.40 -0.85
C HIS A 3 1.70 14.12 -1.65
N GLU A 4 2.97 13.71 -1.67
CA GLU A 4 3.45 12.58 -2.48
C GLU A 4 2.88 11.25 -2.00
N PHE A 5 2.71 11.08 -0.69
CA PHE A 5 2.04 9.89 -0.13
C PHE A 5 0.53 9.87 -0.42
N ARG A 6 -0.11 11.05 -0.50
CA ARG A 6 -1.54 11.11 -0.79
C ARG A 6 -1.83 10.70 -2.24
N GLU A 7 -0.92 11.06 -3.14
CA GLU A 7 -1.03 10.86 -4.59
C GLU A 7 -0.36 9.57 -5.10
N LEU A 8 0.37 8.85 -4.23
CA LEU A 8 1.03 7.60 -4.59
C LEU A 8 0.01 6.57 -5.13
N LYS A 9 0.18 6.19 -6.40
CA LYS A 9 -0.56 5.14 -7.08
C LYS A 9 0.43 4.24 -7.80
N GLN A 10 0.12 2.94 -7.86
CA GLN A 10 0.91 1.95 -8.55
C GLN A 10 1.05 2.28 -10.04
N GLY A 11 -0.05 2.66 -10.71
CA GLY A 11 0.00 3.05 -12.12
C GLY A 11 0.67 2.00 -13.02
N LYS A 12 1.81 2.35 -13.63
CA LYS A 12 2.64 1.47 -14.47
C LYS A 12 3.76 0.76 -13.70
N PHE A 13 3.99 1.10 -12.44
CA PHE A 13 5.02 0.48 -11.62
C PHE A 13 4.64 -0.97 -11.28
N THR A 14 5.68 -1.78 -11.09
CA THR A 14 5.48 -3.11 -10.53
C THR A 14 4.96 -3.01 -9.09
N VAL A 15 4.31 -4.07 -8.62
CA VAL A 15 3.87 -4.14 -7.21
C VAL A 15 5.08 -3.98 -6.28
N ALA A 16 6.25 -4.47 -6.67
CA ALA A 16 7.49 -4.34 -5.91
C ALA A 16 7.87 -2.88 -5.68
N GLU A 17 7.99 -2.14 -6.77
CA GLU A 17 8.39 -0.73 -6.73
C GLU A 17 7.37 0.12 -5.99
N TYR A 18 6.08 -0.12 -6.21
CA TYR A 18 5.02 0.57 -5.48
C TYR A 18 5.09 0.26 -3.98
N THR A 19 5.28 -1.02 -3.60
CA THR A 19 5.42 -1.45 -2.19
C THR A 19 6.60 -0.77 -1.52
N GLN A 20 7.75 -0.71 -2.20
CA GLN A 20 8.95 -0.10 -1.66
C GLN A 20 8.73 1.40 -1.41
N ARG A 21 8.26 2.14 -2.42
CA ARG A 21 7.97 3.58 -2.28
C ARG A 21 6.93 3.86 -1.20
N PHE A 22 5.91 3.01 -1.09
CA PHE A 22 4.90 3.12 -0.05
C PHE A 22 5.50 2.93 1.35
N ASN A 23 6.37 1.94 1.56
CA ASN A 23 7.02 1.72 2.85
C ASN A 23 7.99 2.85 3.20
N GLU A 24 8.75 3.38 2.24
CA GLU A 24 9.59 4.55 2.47
C GLU A 24 8.74 5.74 2.94
N LEU A 25 7.69 6.08 2.20
CA LEU A 25 6.81 7.21 2.54
C LEU A 25 6.10 7.03 3.88
N ILE A 26 5.70 5.80 4.24
CA ILE A 26 5.15 5.51 5.56
C ILE A 26 6.20 5.62 6.64
N CYS A 27 7.41 5.12 6.44
CA CYS A 27 8.50 5.24 7.40
C CYS A 27 8.78 6.72 7.72
N TYR A 28 8.90 7.56 6.69
CA TYR A 28 9.06 9.00 6.84
C TYR A 28 7.83 9.69 7.46
N SER A 29 6.61 9.22 7.17
CA SER A 29 5.39 9.80 7.75
C SER A 29 5.18 9.40 9.21
N LEU A 30 5.60 8.19 9.60
CA LEU A 30 5.54 7.68 10.97
C LEU A 30 6.42 8.49 11.91
N ASP A 31 7.62 8.84 11.43
CA ASP A 31 8.60 9.66 12.15
C ASP A 31 8.05 11.06 12.47
N ILE A 32 7.16 11.59 11.61
CA ILE A 32 6.62 12.95 11.72
C ILE A 32 5.23 13.01 12.38
N ASN A 33 4.36 12.02 12.22
CA ASN A 33 2.95 12.08 12.66
C ASN A 33 2.48 10.93 13.56
N GLY A 34 3.37 10.01 13.97
CA GLY A 34 3.02 8.84 14.76
C GLY A 34 2.55 7.64 13.94
N ALA A 35 2.41 6.49 14.62
CA ALA A 35 2.06 5.21 13.98
C ALA A 35 0.72 5.27 13.25
N LEU A 36 0.74 5.05 11.93
CA LEU A 36 -0.45 4.75 11.16
C LEU A 36 -1.02 3.41 11.63
N ASP A 37 -2.31 3.41 12.00
CA ASP A 37 -3.05 2.19 12.28
C ASP A 37 -2.91 1.20 11.11
N GLU A 38 -2.67 -0.07 11.40
CA GLU A 38 -2.38 -1.06 10.37
C GLU A 38 -3.53 -1.20 9.37
N LYS A 39 -4.77 -1.06 9.83
CA LYS A 39 -5.95 -1.07 8.97
C LYS A 39 -5.98 0.14 8.05
N ALA A 40 -5.60 1.33 8.55
CA ALA A 40 -5.48 2.53 7.73
C ALA A 40 -4.36 2.40 6.68
N LYS A 41 -3.21 1.83 7.07
CA LYS A 41 -2.09 1.52 6.17
C LYS A 41 -2.53 0.57 5.04
N MET A 42 -3.20 -0.53 5.38
CA MET A 42 -3.73 -1.49 4.40
C MET A 42 -4.75 -0.86 3.46
N ASN A 43 -5.70 -0.08 3.99
CA ASN A 43 -6.73 0.56 3.18
C ASN A 43 -6.12 1.58 2.20
N LYS A 44 -5.13 2.36 2.66
CA LYS A 44 -4.40 3.31 1.84
C LYS A 44 -3.61 2.61 0.72
N TYR A 45 -2.96 1.49 1.04
CA TYR A 45 -2.22 0.70 0.06
C TYR A 45 -3.14 0.13 -1.03
N ARG A 46 -4.27 -0.48 -0.63
CA ARG A 46 -5.28 -1.04 -1.56
C ARG A 46 -5.84 0.01 -2.52
N TYR A 47 -6.05 1.23 -2.03
CA TYR A 47 -6.58 2.32 -2.85
C TYR A 47 -5.59 2.80 -3.92
N GLY A 48 -4.28 2.70 -3.65
CA GLY A 48 -3.25 3.07 -4.63
C GLY A 48 -2.85 1.93 -5.56
N LEU A 49 -3.24 0.68 -5.30
CA LEU A 49 -3.00 -0.45 -6.22
C LEU A 49 -3.72 -0.26 -7.55
N ARG A 50 -3.20 -0.91 -8.59
CA ARG A 50 -3.86 -0.96 -9.91
C ARG A 50 -5.21 -1.68 -9.77
N GLY A 51 -6.23 -1.22 -10.49
CA GLY A 51 -7.61 -1.71 -10.35
C GLY A 51 -7.74 -3.24 -10.38
N ASP A 52 -7.03 -3.91 -11.29
CA ASP A 52 -7.04 -5.38 -11.42
C ASP A 52 -6.54 -6.08 -10.15
N ILE A 53 -5.41 -5.61 -9.61
CA ILE A 53 -4.74 -6.16 -8.43
C ILE A 53 -5.54 -5.81 -7.17
N ALA A 54 -5.99 -4.56 -7.06
CA ALA A 54 -6.82 -4.10 -5.97
C ALA A 54 -8.10 -4.94 -5.86
N TYR A 55 -8.70 -5.29 -6.99
CA TYR A 55 -9.86 -6.16 -7.05
C TYR A 55 -9.53 -7.59 -6.60
N ALA A 56 -8.49 -8.22 -7.17
CA ALA A 56 -8.08 -9.58 -6.81
C ALA A 56 -7.72 -9.74 -5.31
N VAL A 57 -7.05 -8.74 -4.75
CA VAL A 57 -6.70 -8.66 -3.34
C VAL A 57 -7.93 -8.41 -2.47
N SER A 58 -8.93 -7.66 -2.98
CA SER A 58 -10.15 -7.35 -2.24
C SER A 58 -11.09 -8.54 -2.04
N LEU A 59 -11.00 -9.53 -2.93
CA LEU A 59 -11.74 -10.79 -2.81
C LEU A 59 -11.16 -11.70 -1.73
N GLN A 60 -9.96 -11.42 -1.25
CA GLN A 60 -9.26 -12.22 -0.25
C GLN A 60 -9.43 -11.62 1.14
N GLN A 61 -9.56 -12.48 2.15
CA GLN A 61 -9.47 -12.04 3.54
C GLN A 61 -8.00 -11.81 3.87
N ILE A 62 -7.69 -10.55 4.20
CA ILE A 62 -6.33 -10.09 4.46
C ILE A 62 -6.26 -9.69 5.92
N LYS A 63 -5.43 -10.38 6.69
CA LYS A 63 -5.30 -10.17 8.13
C LYS A 63 -4.36 -9.01 8.45
N ASP A 64 -3.24 -8.97 7.76
CA ASP A 64 -2.13 -8.08 8.06
C ASP A 64 -1.53 -7.47 6.79
N PHE A 65 -0.78 -6.39 6.94
CA PHE A 65 -0.15 -5.72 5.81
C PHE A 65 0.85 -6.60 5.04
N GLY A 66 1.52 -7.54 5.71
CA GLY A 66 2.43 -8.48 5.05
C GLY A 66 1.69 -9.43 4.09
N GLU A 67 0.53 -9.93 4.50
CA GLU A 67 -0.33 -10.77 3.65
C GLU A 67 -0.85 -9.97 2.46
N LEU A 68 -1.22 -8.70 2.67
CA LEU A 68 -1.63 -7.78 1.60
C LEU A 68 -0.60 -7.69 0.47
N ILE A 69 0.66 -7.50 0.83
CA ILE A 69 1.76 -7.39 -0.11
C ILE A 69 1.95 -8.71 -0.87
N GLN A 70 1.97 -9.83 -0.16
CA GLN A 70 2.12 -11.16 -0.76
C GLN A 70 1.01 -11.43 -1.79
N LYS A 71 -0.25 -11.14 -1.45
CA LYS A 71 -1.37 -11.30 -2.38
C LYS A 71 -1.27 -10.38 -3.59
N ALA A 72 -0.84 -9.14 -3.39
CA ALA A 72 -0.64 -8.20 -4.49
C ALA A 72 0.46 -8.67 -5.45
N TYR A 73 1.54 -9.31 -4.95
CA TYR A 73 2.59 -9.89 -5.79
C TYR A 73 2.13 -11.09 -6.62
N SER A 74 1.15 -11.84 -6.14
CA SER A 74 0.62 -13.03 -6.80
C SER A 74 -0.60 -12.78 -7.69
N ALA A 75 -1.02 -11.52 -7.86
CA ALA A 75 -2.19 -11.12 -8.64
C ALA A 75 -1.87 -10.79 -10.09
#